data_AF-A0A6G6GMP9-F1
#
_entry.id   AF-A0A6G6GMP9-F1
#
_cell.length_a   1.000
_cell.length_b   1.000
_cell.length_c   1.000
_cell.angle_alpha   90.00
_cell.angle_beta   90.00
_cell.angle_gamma   90.00
#
_symmetry.space_group_name_H-M   'P 1'
#
loop_
_entity.id
_entity.type
_entity.pdbx_description
1 polymer ?
#
loop_
_entity_poly.entity_id
_entity_poly.type
_entity_poly.pdbx_seq_one_letter_code
_entity_poly.pdbx_strand_id
1 'polypeptide(L)'
;MKKQTIFTAILSLFLIVGVSNQAEAQFGKKLKKTLNVGKKAKNSGKKLGKKGGKGKNFSSFNEETDELGMTGQYFGLKDPSSSGLRFVKNEAGKIVNKLHYFESSTSEPDMKLTLKESYYTKHGVKMFFHWRSASASSYVELIEIDPGVVAIIQGDRSLNNADDPIPLDATRTVVEVGAKDKASFDTWDVETAQAKVDMLLGTLKSAEGDKIKKKLMRFDVYKNYKGKIAFAKGTNYLRNQKSNQPTEKEANFITKRELGATVAFKPYFEQPLEQSHPGAWFNITYEMAGEKTDREQLRQSSTKFSKNIPQIDKDQEKFYFWYPKVTINTSNNVADYAFLELLRKTQGKLQAGNTYDLKVTVWAYKDGANIDPVATGTIQLEYTTGENGTDKLLNDPVKGWITVLQDYLDE
;
A
#
# COMPACT_ATOMS: atom_id res chain seq x y z
N MET A 1 -27.28 -3.42 -27.91
CA MET A 1 -26.64 -2.19 -27.38
C MET A 1 -27.19 -1.79 -25.99
N LYS A 2 -27.10 -2.66 -24.96
CA LYS A 2 -27.48 -2.31 -23.57
C LYS A 2 -26.58 -2.93 -22.49
N LYS A 3 -25.37 -3.39 -22.87
CA LYS A 3 -24.40 -3.99 -21.93
C LYS A 3 -23.08 -3.21 -21.78
N GLN A 4 -22.84 -2.20 -22.61
CA GLN A 4 -21.62 -1.36 -22.52
C GLN A 4 -21.78 -0.15 -21.57
N THR A 5 -23.01 0.33 -21.35
CA THR A 5 -23.25 1.54 -20.55
C THR A 5 -23.02 1.35 -19.04
N ILE A 6 -23.01 0.11 -18.55
CA ILE A 6 -22.82 -0.19 -17.11
C ILE A 6 -21.33 -0.18 -16.73
N PHE A 7 -20.43 -0.52 -17.67
CA PHE A 7 -18.99 -0.51 -17.39
C PHE A 7 -18.42 0.93 -17.33
N THR A 8 -18.96 1.85 -18.13
CA THR A 8 -18.54 3.25 -18.14
C THR A 8 -18.98 4.01 -16.89
N ALA A 9 -20.13 3.65 -16.29
CA ALA A 9 -20.67 4.33 -15.11
C ALA A 9 -19.92 3.99 -13.80
N ILE A 10 -19.27 2.82 -13.72
CA ILE A 10 -18.48 2.42 -12.55
C ILE A 10 -17.08 3.05 -12.59
N LEU A 11 -16.52 3.31 -13.78
CA LEU A 11 -15.24 4.02 -13.94
C LEU A 11 -15.35 5.53 -13.68
N SER A 12 -16.51 6.14 -13.91
CA SER A 12 -16.71 7.59 -13.75
C SER A 12 -16.77 8.11 -12.31
N LEU A 13 -16.74 7.25 -11.29
CA LEU A 13 -16.84 7.66 -9.88
C LEU A 13 -15.49 8.03 -9.22
N PHE A 14 -14.36 7.92 -9.94
CA PHE A 14 -13.01 8.14 -9.36
C PHE A 14 -12.24 9.36 -9.85
N LEU A 15 -12.80 10.22 -10.70
CA LEU A 15 -12.02 11.27 -11.36
C LEU A 15 -12.50 12.69 -11.02
N ILE A 16 -12.11 13.18 -9.85
CA ILE A 16 -11.95 14.63 -9.61
C ILE A 16 -10.73 14.88 -8.72
N VAL A 17 -9.54 15.08 -9.31
CA VAL A 17 -8.55 16.04 -8.78
C VAL A 17 -7.74 16.68 -9.92
N GLY A 18 -7.97 17.99 -10.09
CA GLY A 18 -7.08 19.07 -10.57
C GLY A 18 -5.84 18.78 -11.44
N VAL A 19 -5.90 19.31 -12.67
CA VAL A 19 -4.80 19.44 -13.65
C VAL A 19 -3.82 20.56 -13.26
N SER A 20 -2.52 20.38 -13.54
CA SER A 20 -1.66 21.50 -13.94
C SER A 20 -0.84 21.13 -15.19
N ASN A 21 -1.07 21.91 -16.26
CA ASN A 21 -0.47 21.77 -17.59
C ASN A 21 0.89 22.45 -17.64
N GLN A 22 1.98 21.69 -17.78
CA GLN A 22 3.23 22.16 -18.44
C GLN A 22 4.29 21.06 -18.74
N ALA A 23 3.93 19.76 -18.72
CA ALA A 23 4.89 18.66 -18.86
C ALA A 23 5.09 18.09 -20.30
N GLU A 24 4.43 18.68 -21.31
CA GLU A 24 4.22 18.05 -22.63
C GLU A 24 5.46 17.96 -23.55
N ALA A 25 6.56 18.68 -23.27
CA ALA A 25 7.72 18.71 -24.18
C ALA A 25 8.99 18.01 -23.66
N GLN A 26 8.99 17.47 -22.43
CA GLN A 26 10.15 16.80 -21.83
C GLN A 26 10.00 15.27 -21.70
N PHE A 27 8.85 14.70 -22.05
CA PHE A 27 8.50 13.32 -21.69
C PHE A 27 9.05 12.25 -22.64
N GLY A 28 9.09 12.49 -23.95
CA GLY A 28 9.76 11.58 -24.91
C GLY A 28 11.28 11.45 -24.68
N LYS A 29 11.89 12.43 -23.98
CA LYS A 29 13.28 12.34 -23.50
C LYS A 29 13.41 11.57 -22.19
N LYS A 30 12.35 11.48 -21.37
CA LYS A 30 12.34 10.72 -20.12
C LYS A 30 12.13 9.23 -20.38
N LEU A 31 11.24 8.81 -21.29
CA LEU A 31 11.12 7.41 -21.69
C LEU A 31 12.48 6.87 -22.22
N LYS A 32 13.17 7.65 -23.07
CA LYS A 32 14.55 7.35 -23.52
C LYS A 32 15.63 7.44 -22.43
N LYS A 33 15.41 8.20 -21.35
CA LYS A 33 16.33 8.30 -20.19
C LYS A 33 16.12 7.12 -19.22
N THR A 34 14.88 6.73 -18.97
CA THR A 34 14.50 5.57 -18.14
C THR A 34 14.81 4.26 -18.86
N LEU A 35 14.75 4.24 -20.20
CA LEU A 35 15.19 3.12 -21.05
C LEU A 35 16.66 3.20 -21.48
N ASN A 36 17.40 4.29 -21.17
CA ASN A 36 18.80 4.55 -21.55
C ASN A 36 19.23 3.92 -22.91
N VAL A 37 18.43 4.08 -23.96
CA VAL A 37 18.84 3.75 -25.33
C VAL A 37 19.43 5.03 -25.92
N GLY A 38 20.76 5.06 -26.02
CA GLY A 38 21.49 6.17 -26.67
C GLY A 38 22.45 6.95 -25.77
N LYS A 39 23.46 6.29 -25.20
CA LYS A 39 24.74 6.98 -24.91
C LYS A 39 25.77 6.60 -25.96
N LYS A 40 25.84 7.38 -27.05
CA LYS A 40 27.11 7.73 -27.70
C LYS A 40 27.06 9.15 -28.25
N ALA A 41 28.05 9.93 -27.80
CA ALA A 41 28.59 11.17 -28.36
C ALA A 41 27.68 12.39 -28.55
N LYS A 42 27.87 13.37 -27.64
CA LYS A 42 27.64 14.80 -27.91
C LYS A 42 28.55 15.24 -29.05
N ASN A 43 28.02 15.87 -30.11
CA ASN A 43 28.41 17.23 -30.48
C ASN A 43 27.60 17.84 -31.63
N SER A 44 27.56 19.17 -31.57
CA SER A 44 27.10 20.15 -32.55
C SER A 44 25.59 20.40 -32.62
N GLY A 45 25.24 21.62 -32.22
CA GLY A 45 23.90 22.16 -32.29
C GLY A 45 23.48 22.49 -33.71
N LYS A 46 22.20 22.26 -33.98
CA LYS A 46 21.43 23.03 -34.95
C LYS A 46 19.95 22.92 -34.58
N LYS A 47 19.31 24.07 -34.35
CA LYS A 47 17.85 24.22 -34.29
C LYS A 47 17.27 23.60 -35.56
N LEU A 48 16.46 22.55 -35.41
CA LEU A 48 15.61 22.02 -36.48
C LEU A 48 14.19 21.86 -35.92
N GLY A 49 13.25 22.45 -36.64
CA GLY A 49 11.85 22.56 -36.28
C GLY A 49 11.09 21.23 -36.26
N LYS A 50 9.83 21.33 -35.84
CA LYS A 50 8.80 20.29 -35.84
C LYS A 50 8.90 19.40 -37.10
N LYS A 51 9.45 18.20 -36.93
CA LYS A 51 9.29 17.06 -37.84
C LYS A 51 8.89 15.87 -36.97
N GLY A 52 7.65 15.41 -37.12
CA GLY A 52 7.19 14.15 -36.53
C GLY A 52 8.14 13.04 -36.94
N GLY A 53 8.76 12.39 -35.96
CA GLY A 53 9.66 11.27 -36.21
C GLY A 53 8.85 10.10 -36.78
N LYS A 54 9.21 9.62 -37.97
CA LYS A 54 8.71 8.35 -38.50
C LYS A 54 9.12 7.23 -37.53
N GLY A 55 8.15 6.60 -36.87
CA GLY A 55 8.37 5.33 -36.17
C GLY A 55 8.88 4.26 -37.16
N LYS A 56 9.69 3.31 -36.68
CA LYS A 56 10.20 2.21 -37.53
C LYS A 56 9.13 1.13 -37.69
N ASN A 57 9.07 0.51 -38.86
CA ASN A 57 8.05 -0.50 -39.16
C ASN A 57 8.46 -1.87 -38.58
N PHE A 58 7.58 -2.48 -37.77
CA PHE A 58 7.74 -3.81 -37.20
C PHE A 58 6.61 -4.76 -37.64
N SER A 59 5.91 -4.44 -38.73
CA SER A 59 4.73 -5.18 -39.18
C SER A 59 4.98 -6.66 -39.43
N SER A 60 6.20 -7.06 -39.77
CA SER A 60 6.57 -8.48 -39.93
C SER A 60 6.41 -9.28 -38.65
N PHE A 61 6.47 -8.65 -37.47
CA PHE A 61 6.25 -9.34 -36.20
C PHE A 61 4.78 -9.72 -36.01
N ASN A 62 3.84 -9.10 -36.74
CA ASN A 62 2.42 -9.43 -36.65
C ASN A 62 2.10 -10.80 -37.27
N GLU A 63 2.99 -11.32 -38.11
CA GLU A 63 2.87 -12.65 -38.73
C GLU A 63 3.43 -13.75 -37.82
N GLU A 64 4.17 -13.38 -36.78
CA GLU A 64 4.74 -14.31 -35.81
C GLU A 64 3.70 -14.66 -34.74
N THR A 65 3.54 -15.95 -34.48
CA THR A 65 2.71 -16.46 -33.39
C THR A 65 3.58 -16.91 -32.23
N ASP A 66 3.18 -16.55 -31.01
CA ASP A 66 3.78 -17.08 -29.79
C ASP A 66 2.71 -17.52 -28.80
N GLU A 67 3.11 -18.37 -27.86
CA GLU A 67 2.21 -18.98 -26.87
C GLU A 67 1.53 -17.96 -25.95
N LEU A 68 2.08 -16.76 -25.80
CA LEU A 68 1.53 -15.69 -24.99
C LEU A 68 0.78 -14.65 -25.83
N GLY A 69 0.78 -14.75 -27.16
CA GLY A 69 0.19 -13.76 -28.06
C GLY A 69 0.81 -12.36 -27.95
N MET A 70 2.02 -12.24 -27.40
CA MET A 70 2.66 -10.95 -27.11
C MET A 70 3.37 -10.36 -28.33
N THR A 71 3.84 -11.19 -29.24
CA THR A 71 4.65 -10.80 -30.39
C THR A 71 3.85 -9.96 -31.37
N GLY A 72 4.45 -8.89 -31.86
CA GLY A 72 3.81 -7.97 -32.80
C GLY A 72 4.40 -6.58 -32.78
N GLN A 73 3.88 -5.73 -33.66
CA GLN A 73 4.08 -4.31 -33.65
C GLN A 73 3.10 -3.66 -32.67
N TYR A 74 3.62 -2.78 -31.81
CA TYR A 74 2.83 -1.96 -30.90
C TYR A 74 3.05 -0.49 -31.21
N PHE A 75 2.01 0.30 -31.05
CA PHE A 75 2.03 1.75 -31.11
C PHE A 75 1.91 2.30 -29.69
N GLY A 76 2.60 3.40 -29.36
CA GLY A 76 2.40 4.09 -28.09
C GLY A 76 1.26 5.13 -28.16
N LEU A 77 0.61 5.38 -27.03
CA LEU A 77 -0.43 6.37 -26.89
C LEU A 77 0.15 7.80 -26.84
N LYS A 78 1.15 8.06 -25.98
CA LYS A 78 1.78 9.39 -25.86
C LYS A 78 2.93 9.57 -26.84
N ASP A 79 3.78 8.56 -27.00
CA ASP A 79 4.77 8.50 -28.08
C ASP A 79 4.18 7.66 -29.22
N PRO A 80 3.68 8.27 -30.32
CA PRO A 80 3.01 7.56 -31.40
C PRO A 80 3.98 6.74 -32.27
N SER A 81 5.25 6.66 -31.90
CA SER A 81 6.19 5.74 -32.52
C SER A 81 5.77 4.28 -32.30
N SER A 82 6.19 3.44 -33.23
CA SER A 82 5.99 2.00 -33.11
C SER A 82 7.23 1.31 -32.56
N SER A 83 6.98 0.28 -31.75
CA SER A 83 7.96 -0.65 -31.21
C SER A 83 7.62 -2.08 -31.60
N GLY A 84 8.63 -2.93 -31.75
CA GLY A 84 8.46 -4.37 -31.92
C GLY A 84 8.56 -5.09 -30.58
N LEU A 85 7.62 -5.98 -30.30
CA LEU A 85 7.71 -6.95 -29.22
C LEU A 85 7.84 -8.34 -29.81
N ARG A 86 8.75 -9.16 -29.29
CA ARG A 86 8.87 -10.59 -29.65
C ARG A 86 9.05 -11.43 -28.39
N PHE A 87 8.16 -12.38 -28.15
CA PHE A 87 8.30 -13.31 -27.04
C PHE A 87 9.19 -14.49 -27.43
N VAL A 88 10.13 -14.84 -26.55
CA VAL A 88 11.09 -15.92 -26.73
C VAL A 88 10.98 -16.87 -25.54
N LYS A 89 10.38 -18.04 -25.78
CA LYS A 89 10.27 -19.10 -24.78
C LYS A 89 11.57 -19.86 -24.61
N ASN A 90 12.23 -20.24 -25.71
CA ASN A 90 13.43 -21.06 -25.72
C ASN A 90 14.60 -20.37 -26.41
N GLU A 91 15.79 -20.44 -25.82
CA GLU A 91 17.05 -19.96 -26.40
C GLU A 91 18.15 -20.98 -26.09
N ALA A 92 18.87 -21.46 -27.12
CA ALA A 92 19.92 -22.47 -26.99
C ALA A 92 19.53 -23.73 -26.18
N GLY A 93 18.31 -24.23 -26.37
CA GLY A 93 17.79 -25.42 -25.68
C GLY A 93 17.36 -25.20 -24.22
N LYS A 94 17.33 -23.95 -23.74
CA LYS A 94 16.87 -23.59 -22.40
C LYS A 94 15.61 -22.74 -22.46
N ILE A 95 14.69 -22.96 -21.53
CA ILE A 95 13.54 -22.08 -21.32
C ILE A 95 14.06 -20.76 -20.73
N VAL A 96 13.76 -19.64 -21.37
CA VAL A 96 14.18 -18.29 -20.96
C VAL A 96 13.01 -17.35 -20.67
N ASN A 97 11.84 -17.56 -21.29
CA ASN A 97 10.62 -16.76 -21.12
C ASN A 97 10.88 -15.24 -21.10
N LYS A 98 11.46 -14.72 -22.18
CA LYS A 98 11.81 -13.31 -22.34
C LYS A 98 10.92 -12.59 -23.34
N LEU A 99 10.64 -11.33 -23.07
CA LEU A 99 10.07 -10.40 -24.03
C LEU A 99 11.19 -9.51 -24.57
N HIS A 100 11.48 -9.64 -25.86
CA HIS A 100 12.43 -8.81 -26.57
C HIS A 100 11.72 -7.55 -27.08
N TYR A 101 12.26 -6.39 -26.70
CA TYR A 101 11.75 -5.07 -27.05
C TYR A 101 12.68 -4.40 -28.07
N PHE A 102 12.08 -3.85 -29.13
CA PHE A 102 12.77 -3.22 -30.24
C PHE A 102 12.20 -1.80 -30.49
N GLU A 103 13.03 -0.78 -30.30
CA GLU A 103 12.86 0.59 -30.82
C GLU A 103 13.63 0.79 -32.13
N SER A 104 14.69 0.00 -32.32
CA SER A 104 15.55 0.03 -33.49
C SER A 104 15.39 -1.23 -34.33
N SER A 105 15.56 -1.09 -35.64
CA SER A 105 15.50 -2.19 -36.63
C SER A 105 16.80 -3.01 -36.66
N THR A 106 17.47 -3.16 -35.52
CA THR A 106 18.63 -4.03 -35.38
C THR A 106 18.19 -5.48 -35.19
N SER A 107 19.07 -6.43 -35.52
CA SER A 107 18.84 -7.85 -35.26
C SER A 107 18.79 -8.17 -33.76
N GLU A 108 19.51 -7.39 -32.95
CA GLU A 108 19.50 -7.49 -31.49
C GLU A 108 18.40 -6.62 -30.88
N PRO A 109 17.71 -7.08 -29.82
CA PRO A 109 16.73 -6.28 -29.11
C PRO A 109 17.39 -5.17 -28.29
N ASP A 110 16.73 -4.01 -28.23
CA ASP A 110 17.16 -2.88 -27.41
C ASP A 110 17.02 -3.18 -25.91
N MET A 111 16.07 -4.04 -25.53
CA MET A 111 15.87 -4.50 -24.16
C MET A 111 15.31 -5.94 -24.14
N LYS A 112 15.73 -6.72 -23.14
CA LYS A 112 15.21 -8.07 -22.86
C LYS A 112 14.56 -8.07 -21.49
N LEU A 113 13.23 -8.17 -21.44
CA LEU A 113 12.47 -8.26 -20.20
C LEU A 113 12.21 -9.72 -19.84
N THR A 114 12.20 -10.05 -18.55
CA THR A 114 11.95 -11.38 -18.02
C THR A 114 10.49 -11.50 -17.60
N LEU A 115 9.82 -12.61 -17.95
CA LEU A 115 8.47 -12.92 -17.47
C LEU A 115 8.52 -13.32 -15.98
N LYS A 116 7.64 -12.76 -15.14
CA LYS A 116 7.40 -13.31 -13.81
C LYS A 116 6.47 -14.52 -13.92
N GLU A 117 7.05 -15.69 -14.20
CA GLU A 117 6.31 -16.92 -14.54
C GLU A 117 5.24 -17.31 -13.50
N SER A 118 5.51 -17.11 -12.21
CA SER A 118 4.54 -17.44 -11.15
C SER A 118 3.25 -16.62 -11.24
N TYR A 119 3.31 -15.40 -11.77
CA TYR A 119 2.12 -14.56 -11.95
C TYR A 119 1.30 -15.02 -13.15
N TYR A 120 1.96 -15.41 -14.24
CA TYR A 120 1.30 -15.97 -15.41
C TYR A 120 0.67 -17.34 -15.12
N THR A 121 1.47 -18.28 -14.62
CA THR A 121 1.04 -19.68 -14.41
C THR A 121 -0.08 -19.84 -13.38
N LYS A 122 -0.15 -18.95 -12.38
CA LYS A 122 -1.15 -19.04 -11.30
C LYS A 122 -2.32 -18.07 -11.46
N HIS A 123 -2.11 -16.95 -12.13
CA HIS A 123 -3.09 -15.85 -12.17
C HIS A 123 -3.36 -15.31 -13.58
N GLY A 124 -2.71 -15.86 -14.61
CA GLY A 124 -2.85 -15.39 -15.99
C GLY A 124 -2.23 -14.01 -16.26
N VAL A 125 -1.52 -13.42 -15.30
CA VAL A 125 -0.96 -12.07 -15.43
C VAL A 125 0.37 -12.13 -16.18
N LYS A 126 0.40 -11.57 -17.40
CA LYS A 126 1.61 -11.45 -18.21
C LYS A 126 2.37 -10.19 -17.82
N MET A 127 3.21 -10.31 -16.78
CA MET A 127 4.08 -9.24 -16.30
C MET A 127 5.54 -9.53 -16.70
N PHE A 128 6.13 -8.60 -17.42
CA PHE A 128 7.54 -8.62 -17.81
C PHE A 128 8.27 -7.47 -17.13
N PHE A 129 9.48 -7.72 -16.67
CA PHE A 129 10.30 -6.70 -16.01
C PHE A 129 11.73 -6.74 -16.51
N HIS A 130 12.38 -5.58 -16.54
CA HIS A 130 13.79 -5.48 -16.81
C HIS A 130 14.45 -4.62 -15.75
N TRP A 131 15.52 -5.14 -15.17
CA TRP A 131 16.39 -4.41 -14.27
C TRP A 131 17.76 -4.23 -14.90
N ARG A 132 18.21 -2.98 -14.98
CA ARG A 132 19.47 -2.66 -15.67
C ARG A 132 20.65 -2.48 -14.72
N SER A 133 20.47 -1.80 -13.58
CA SER A 133 21.43 -1.76 -12.47
C SER A 133 20.86 -1.08 -11.22
N ALA A 134 21.49 -1.32 -10.06
CA ALA A 134 21.14 -0.73 -8.77
C ALA A 134 21.39 0.80 -8.74
N SER A 135 22.31 1.27 -9.58
CA SER A 135 22.81 2.65 -9.59
C SER A 135 22.10 3.58 -10.60
N ALA A 136 21.25 3.04 -11.49
CA ALA A 136 20.72 3.79 -12.63
C ALA A 136 19.21 4.10 -12.58
N SER A 137 18.48 3.67 -11.53
CA SER A 137 17.04 3.94 -11.38
C SER A 137 16.19 3.59 -12.62
N SER A 138 16.63 2.62 -13.42
CA SER A 138 16.00 2.25 -14.70
C SER A 138 15.37 0.87 -14.56
N TYR A 139 14.35 0.79 -13.70
CA TYR A 139 13.45 -0.35 -13.65
C TYR A 139 12.29 -0.10 -14.61
N VAL A 140 11.98 -1.08 -15.45
CA VAL A 140 10.84 -1.00 -16.36
C VAL A 140 10.00 -2.27 -16.20
N GLU A 141 8.70 -2.06 -16.05
CA GLU A 141 7.68 -3.12 -16.06
C GLU A 141 6.75 -2.93 -17.25
N LEU A 142 6.31 -4.06 -17.80
CA LEU A 142 5.27 -4.14 -18.81
C LEU A 142 4.25 -5.19 -18.37
N ILE A 143 2.98 -4.81 -18.32
CA ILE A 143 1.87 -5.72 -18.00
C ILE A 143 0.88 -5.69 -19.15
N GLU A 144 0.49 -6.85 -19.67
CA GLU A 144 -0.65 -6.93 -20.58
C GLU A 144 -1.95 -6.67 -19.79
N ILE A 145 -2.68 -5.63 -20.18
CA ILE A 145 -3.91 -5.16 -19.52
C ILE A 145 -5.18 -5.60 -20.27
N ASP A 146 -5.04 -5.90 -21.56
CA ASP A 146 -6.05 -6.46 -22.45
C ASP A 146 -5.31 -7.16 -23.61
N PRO A 147 -5.89 -8.15 -24.32
CA PRO A 147 -5.18 -8.84 -25.40
C PRO A 147 -4.57 -7.85 -26.42
N GLY A 148 -3.25 -7.84 -26.52
CA GLY A 148 -2.52 -6.92 -27.41
C GLY A 148 -2.47 -5.46 -26.95
N VAL A 149 -2.82 -5.16 -25.71
CA VAL A 149 -2.67 -3.85 -25.05
C VAL A 149 -1.83 -4.01 -23.79
N VAL A 150 -0.79 -3.18 -23.67
CA VAL A 150 0.21 -3.26 -22.61
C VAL A 150 0.36 -1.93 -21.89
N ALA A 151 0.42 -1.97 -20.57
CA ALA A 151 0.80 -0.83 -19.75
C ALA A 151 2.31 -0.85 -19.50
N ILE A 152 2.98 0.27 -19.75
CA ILE A 152 4.38 0.48 -19.40
C ILE A 152 4.42 1.22 -18.07
N ILE A 153 5.10 0.64 -17.10
CA ILE A 153 5.03 1.03 -15.70
C ILE A 153 6.40 1.50 -15.20
N GLN A 154 6.37 2.58 -14.45
CA GLN A 154 7.48 3.04 -13.63
C GLN A 154 7.21 2.75 -12.15
N GLY A 155 8.19 2.14 -11.48
CA GLY A 155 8.18 1.92 -10.03
C GLY A 155 8.86 3.04 -9.26
N ASP A 156 8.48 3.22 -7.99
CA ASP A 156 9.10 4.16 -7.05
C ASP A 156 10.34 3.61 -6.32
N ARG A 157 10.63 2.31 -6.46
CA ARG A 157 11.73 1.63 -5.79
C ARG A 157 12.72 1.02 -6.77
N SER A 158 13.99 0.97 -6.35
CA SER A 158 15.02 0.14 -6.98
C SER A 158 15.11 -1.22 -6.28
N LEU A 159 15.41 -2.27 -7.04
CA LEU A 159 15.53 -3.65 -6.54
C LEU A 159 16.81 -3.94 -5.76
N ASN A 160 16.71 -4.96 -4.89
CA ASN A 160 17.81 -5.68 -4.25
C ASN A 160 18.18 -7.01 -4.97
N ASN A 161 17.41 -7.44 -5.97
CA ASN A 161 17.63 -8.67 -6.76
C ASN A 161 17.24 -8.44 -8.24
N ALA A 162 18.08 -8.87 -9.19
CA ALA A 162 17.82 -8.74 -10.62
C ALA A 162 16.80 -9.76 -11.17
N ASP A 163 16.52 -10.83 -10.42
CA ASP A 163 15.66 -11.94 -10.85
C ASP A 163 14.19 -11.79 -10.43
N ASP A 164 13.82 -10.72 -9.72
CA ASP A 164 12.47 -10.48 -9.23
C ASP A 164 11.98 -9.08 -9.61
N PRO A 165 10.67 -8.90 -9.92
CA PRO A 165 10.10 -7.58 -10.09
C PRO A 165 10.08 -6.81 -8.75
N ILE A 166 9.87 -5.49 -8.79
CA ILE A 166 9.71 -4.70 -7.56
C ILE A 166 8.60 -5.30 -6.68
N PRO A 167 8.71 -5.19 -5.34
CA PRO A 167 7.70 -5.71 -4.42
C PRO A 167 6.26 -5.28 -4.78
N LEU A 168 5.26 -6.12 -4.48
CA LEU A 168 3.85 -5.82 -4.80
C LEU A 168 3.32 -4.58 -4.06
N ASP A 169 3.91 -4.22 -2.92
CA ASP A 169 3.62 -2.99 -2.15
C ASP A 169 4.32 -1.74 -2.71
N ALA A 170 5.16 -1.88 -3.74
CA ALA A 170 5.77 -0.73 -4.41
C ALA A 170 4.74 0.04 -5.24
N THR A 171 4.87 1.37 -5.25
CA THR A 171 4.02 2.23 -6.05
C THR A 171 4.35 2.02 -7.53
N ARG A 172 3.30 1.80 -8.33
CA ARG A 172 3.41 1.60 -9.78
C ARG A 172 2.58 2.66 -10.49
N THR A 173 3.23 3.38 -11.38
CA THR A 173 2.59 4.40 -12.21
C THR A 173 2.69 4.00 -13.67
N VAL A 174 1.55 3.87 -14.34
CA VAL A 174 1.47 3.71 -15.78
C VAL A 174 1.93 5.02 -16.43
N VAL A 175 3.00 4.93 -17.19
CA VAL A 175 3.60 6.10 -17.86
C VAL A 175 3.23 6.17 -19.33
N GLU A 176 2.92 5.03 -19.95
CA GLU A 176 2.59 4.87 -21.36
C GLU A 176 1.69 3.64 -21.57
N VAL A 177 0.88 3.67 -22.62
CA VAL A 177 0.07 2.53 -23.08
C VAL A 177 0.53 2.15 -24.48
N GLY A 178 0.84 0.88 -24.69
CA GLY A 178 1.16 0.31 -25.99
C GLY A 178 0.01 -0.56 -26.50
N ALA A 179 -0.33 -0.49 -27.78
CA ALA A 179 -1.36 -1.36 -28.37
C ALA A 179 -0.99 -1.86 -29.77
N LYS A 180 -1.37 -3.10 -30.09
CA LYS A 180 -1.27 -3.65 -31.46
C LYS A 180 -2.19 -2.94 -32.44
N ASP A 181 -3.39 -2.59 -31.97
CA ASP A 181 -4.37 -1.81 -32.71
C ASP A 181 -4.51 -0.41 -32.08
N LYS A 182 -4.41 0.63 -32.90
CA LYS A 182 -4.57 2.01 -32.45
C LYS A 182 -5.99 2.33 -32.00
N ALA A 183 -7.00 1.59 -32.50
CA ALA A 183 -8.38 1.76 -32.06
C ALA A 183 -8.56 1.45 -30.56
N SER A 184 -7.66 0.65 -29.96
CA SER A 184 -7.68 0.38 -28.52
C SER A 184 -7.51 1.64 -27.67
N PHE A 185 -6.93 2.71 -28.20
CA PHE A 185 -6.76 3.98 -27.48
C PHE A 185 -8.06 4.75 -27.25
N ASP A 186 -9.14 4.41 -27.95
CA ASP A 186 -10.47 4.94 -27.67
C ASP A 186 -11.01 4.44 -26.32
N THR A 187 -10.45 3.34 -25.81
CA THR A 187 -10.80 2.74 -24.51
C THR A 187 -9.68 2.85 -23.48
N TRP A 188 -8.42 2.72 -23.93
CA TRP A 188 -7.26 2.56 -23.06
C TRP A 188 -6.40 3.83 -23.03
N ASP A 189 -6.85 4.82 -22.27
CA ASP A 189 -5.97 5.89 -21.81
C ASP A 189 -5.11 5.43 -20.61
N VAL A 190 -4.25 6.34 -20.13
CA VAL A 190 -3.33 6.05 -19.01
C VAL A 190 -4.09 5.77 -17.72
N GLU A 191 -5.19 6.48 -17.46
CA GLU A 191 -5.95 6.36 -16.22
C GLU A 191 -6.71 5.03 -16.16
N THR A 192 -7.34 4.66 -17.28
CA THR A 192 -8.02 3.37 -17.46
C THR A 192 -7.02 2.22 -17.40
N ALA A 193 -5.86 2.38 -18.02
CA ALA A 193 -4.77 1.41 -17.93
C ALA A 193 -4.24 1.28 -16.48
N GLN A 194 -4.09 2.39 -15.76
CA GLN A 194 -3.69 2.38 -14.34
C GLN A 194 -4.70 1.62 -13.49
N ALA A 195 -6.00 1.89 -13.64
CA ALA A 195 -7.04 1.18 -12.90
C ALA A 195 -7.01 -0.34 -13.16
N LYS A 196 -6.75 -0.74 -14.42
CA LYS A 196 -6.61 -2.16 -14.76
C LYS A 196 -5.34 -2.77 -14.17
N VAL A 197 -4.22 -2.06 -14.19
CA VAL A 197 -2.98 -2.47 -13.51
C VAL A 197 -3.22 -2.66 -12.02
N ASP A 198 -3.87 -1.72 -11.35
CA ASP A 198 -4.18 -1.80 -9.91
C ASP A 198 -5.07 -3.01 -9.60
N MET A 199 -6.04 -3.32 -10.46
CA MET A 199 -6.89 -4.51 -10.34
C MET A 199 -6.08 -5.82 -10.46
N LEU A 200 -5.16 -5.90 -11.44
CA LEU A 200 -4.29 -7.06 -11.62
C LEU A 200 -3.32 -7.22 -10.43
N LEU A 201 -2.73 -6.13 -9.97
CA LEU A 201 -1.86 -6.12 -8.78
C LEU A 201 -2.63 -6.49 -7.51
N GLY A 202 -3.87 -6.03 -7.36
CA GLY A 202 -4.76 -6.41 -6.27
C GLY A 202 -4.97 -7.93 -6.21
N THR A 203 -5.18 -8.56 -7.37
CA THR A 203 -5.30 -10.03 -7.47
C THR A 203 -4.02 -10.73 -6.99
N LEU A 204 -2.85 -10.24 -7.40
CA LEU A 204 -1.56 -10.78 -6.98
C LEU A 204 -1.28 -10.55 -5.49
N LYS A 205 -1.64 -9.37 -4.95
CA LYS A 205 -1.54 -9.03 -3.53
C LYS A 205 -2.41 -9.95 -2.68
N SER A 206 -3.65 -10.20 -3.07
CA SER A 206 -4.54 -11.14 -2.39
C SER A 206 -3.94 -12.54 -2.35
N ALA A 207 -3.40 -13.04 -3.46
CA ALA A 207 -2.78 -14.36 -3.51
C ALA A 207 -1.53 -14.49 -2.61
N GLU A 208 -0.65 -13.47 -2.58
CA GLU A 208 0.48 -13.47 -1.65
C GLU A 208 0.00 -13.31 -0.19
N GLY A 209 -1.06 -12.52 0.03
CA GLY A 209 -1.76 -12.39 1.30
C GLY A 209 -2.24 -13.73 1.84
N ASP A 210 -2.92 -14.54 1.02
CA ASP A 210 -3.39 -15.87 1.41
C ASP A 210 -2.25 -16.82 1.79
N LYS A 211 -1.14 -16.75 1.06
CA LYS A 211 0.07 -17.52 1.37
C LYS A 211 0.71 -17.08 2.68
N ILE A 212 0.75 -15.77 2.95
CA ILE A 212 1.22 -15.23 4.23
C ILE A 212 0.27 -15.67 5.35
N LYS A 213 -1.04 -15.50 5.18
CA LYS A 213 -2.07 -15.95 6.13
C LYS A 213 -1.90 -17.43 6.46
N LYS A 214 -1.74 -18.30 5.46
CA LYS A 214 -1.52 -19.73 5.66
C LYS A 214 -0.26 -20.04 6.49
N LYS A 215 0.80 -19.24 6.37
CA LYS A 215 1.99 -19.34 7.24
C LYS A 215 1.69 -18.84 8.65
N LEU A 216 1.00 -17.70 8.78
CA LEU A 216 0.64 -17.10 10.06
C LEU A 216 -0.30 -18.00 10.89
N MET A 217 -1.21 -18.73 10.25
CA MET A 217 -2.11 -19.69 10.90
C MET A 217 -1.38 -20.86 11.60
N ARG A 218 -0.06 -21.02 11.41
CA ARG A 218 0.77 -21.99 12.14
C ARG A 218 1.18 -21.50 13.53
N PHE A 219 0.96 -20.22 13.83
CA PHE A 219 1.28 -19.62 15.12
C PHE A 219 -0.02 -19.45 15.92
N ASP A 220 -0.05 -19.99 17.15
CA ASP A 220 -1.24 -19.99 18.00
C ASP A 220 -1.77 -18.58 18.24
N VAL A 221 -0.87 -17.62 18.53
CA VAL A 221 -1.23 -16.21 18.73
C VAL A 221 -2.08 -15.69 17.57
N TYR A 222 -1.59 -15.80 16.33
CA TYR A 222 -2.33 -15.28 15.18
C TYR A 222 -3.64 -16.05 14.98
N LYS A 223 -3.60 -17.38 15.09
CA LYS A 223 -4.79 -18.23 14.96
C LYS A 223 -5.89 -17.85 15.94
N ASN A 224 -5.54 -17.52 17.18
CA ASN A 224 -6.48 -17.25 18.27
C ASN A 224 -6.91 -15.77 18.34
N TYR A 225 -6.09 -14.85 17.83
CA TYR A 225 -6.30 -13.40 17.90
C TYR A 225 -6.61 -12.70 16.58
N LYS A 226 -6.58 -13.36 15.42
CA LYS A 226 -7.10 -12.78 14.17
C LYS A 226 -8.51 -12.18 14.36
N GLY A 227 -8.69 -10.92 13.94
CA GLY A 227 -9.89 -10.12 14.20
C GLY A 227 -9.99 -9.53 15.63
N LYS A 228 -8.98 -9.72 16.47
CA LYS A 228 -8.96 -9.30 17.88
C LYS A 228 -7.74 -8.43 18.19
N ILE A 229 -7.78 -7.82 19.37
CA ILE A 229 -6.68 -7.04 19.93
C ILE A 229 -6.10 -7.81 21.13
N ALA A 230 -4.78 -8.05 21.10
CA ALA A 230 -4.05 -8.53 22.27
C ALA A 230 -3.56 -7.35 23.10
N PHE A 231 -3.74 -7.41 24.41
CA PHE A 231 -3.25 -6.41 25.36
C PHE A 231 -2.08 -6.96 26.16
N ALA A 232 -1.11 -6.12 26.52
CA ALA A 232 0.02 -6.49 27.37
C ALA A 232 0.44 -5.34 28.29
N LYS A 233 1.21 -5.68 29.33
CA LYS A 233 1.72 -4.71 30.33
C LYS A 233 2.72 -3.69 29.77
N GLY A 234 3.19 -3.89 28.54
CA GLY A 234 4.19 -3.05 27.89
C GLY A 234 4.46 -3.49 26.45
N THR A 235 5.04 -2.59 25.66
CA THR A 235 5.26 -2.82 24.22
C THR A 235 6.27 -3.94 23.94
N ASN A 236 7.22 -4.18 24.84
CA ASN A 236 8.24 -5.22 24.72
C ASN A 236 7.62 -6.63 24.63
N TYR A 237 6.45 -6.85 25.20
CA TYR A 237 5.74 -8.14 25.17
C TYR A 237 4.99 -8.40 23.84
N LEU A 238 4.86 -7.38 22.99
CA LEU A 238 4.12 -7.42 21.72
C LEU A 238 5.04 -7.28 20.48
N ARG A 239 6.36 -7.23 20.71
CA ARG A 239 7.36 -7.07 19.65
C ARG A 239 7.66 -8.40 18.99
N ASN A 240 7.69 -8.37 17.66
CA ASN A 240 8.20 -9.47 16.85
C ASN A 240 9.64 -9.21 16.44
N GLN A 241 10.47 -10.25 16.49
CA GLN A 241 11.86 -10.17 16.02
C GLN A 241 11.97 -10.25 14.49
N LYS A 242 10.98 -10.84 13.81
CA LYS A 242 10.96 -11.01 12.36
C LYS A 242 9.58 -10.68 11.80
N SER A 243 9.55 -10.11 10.59
CA SER A 243 8.31 -9.86 9.87
C SER A 243 7.56 -11.17 9.62
N ASN A 244 6.23 -11.13 9.72
CA ASN A 244 5.34 -12.28 9.50
C ASN A 244 5.64 -13.49 10.40
N GLN A 245 6.20 -13.27 11.59
CA GLN A 245 6.43 -14.30 12.61
C GLN A 245 6.01 -13.77 13.99
N PRO A 246 4.72 -13.93 14.37
CA PRO A 246 4.24 -13.60 15.70
C PRO A 246 4.78 -14.62 16.71
N THR A 247 5.99 -14.36 17.21
CA THR A 247 6.69 -15.21 18.19
C THR A 247 6.43 -14.80 19.64
N GLU A 248 5.55 -13.82 19.85
CA GLU A 248 5.04 -13.49 21.17
C GLU A 248 4.34 -14.70 21.82
N LYS A 249 4.29 -14.70 23.16
CA LYS A 249 3.67 -15.76 23.95
C LYS A 249 2.31 -15.28 24.44
N GLU A 250 1.25 -16.06 24.20
CA GLU A 250 -0.10 -15.73 24.67
C GLU A 250 -0.17 -15.52 26.18
N ALA A 251 0.68 -16.22 26.95
CA ALA A 251 0.79 -16.07 28.39
C ALA A 251 1.19 -14.65 28.86
N ASN A 252 1.74 -13.82 27.97
CA ASN A 252 2.05 -12.42 28.27
C ASN A 252 0.86 -11.49 28.02
N PHE A 253 -0.21 -11.97 27.39
CA PHE A 253 -1.40 -11.18 27.16
C PHE A 253 -2.22 -11.05 28.43
N ILE A 254 -2.74 -9.86 28.66
CA ILE A 254 -3.52 -9.52 29.83
C ILE A 254 -4.96 -9.21 29.44
N THR A 255 -5.89 -9.53 30.34
CA THR A 255 -7.30 -9.17 30.22
C THR A 255 -7.75 -8.18 31.30
N LYS A 256 -6.89 -7.94 32.31
CA LYS A 256 -7.12 -7.02 33.41
C LYS A 256 -5.85 -6.25 33.78
N ARG A 257 -5.98 -4.97 34.10
CA ARG A 257 -4.91 -4.09 34.58
C ARG A 257 -5.47 -3.00 35.50
N GLU A 258 -4.60 -2.38 36.27
CA GLU A 258 -4.92 -1.14 36.98
C GLU A 258 -5.12 0.03 36.00
N LEU A 259 -6.16 0.82 36.22
CA LEU A 259 -6.41 2.07 35.53
C LEU A 259 -5.32 3.08 35.91
N GLY A 260 -4.70 3.73 34.92
CA GLY A 260 -3.50 4.54 35.15
C GLY A 260 -2.19 3.80 34.84
N ALA A 261 -2.20 2.46 34.79
CA ALA A 261 -1.02 1.67 34.44
C ALA A 261 -0.89 1.45 32.93
N THR A 262 0.33 1.11 32.50
CA THR A 262 0.61 0.85 31.09
C THR A 262 -0.16 -0.35 30.54
N VAL A 263 -0.90 -0.10 29.46
CA VAL A 263 -1.49 -1.13 28.59
C VAL A 263 -1.09 -0.84 27.14
N ALA A 264 -0.24 -1.71 26.61
CA ALA A 264 0.06 -1.74 25.18
C ALA A 264 -0.93 -2.69 24.49
N PHE A 265 -1.20 -2.45 23.21
CA PHE A 265 -2.01 -3.38 22.45
C PHE A 265 -1.51 -3.60 21.02
N LYS A 266 -1.90 -4.75 20.47
CA LYS A 266 -1.55 -5.18 19.11
C LYS A 266 -2.78 -5.78 18.45
N PRO A 267 -3.33 -5.14 17.41
CA PRO A 267 -4.41 -5.72 16.62
C PRO A 267 -3.87 -6.78 15.67
N TYR A 268 -4.65 -7.84 15.48
CA TYR A 268 -4.42 -8.84 14.43
C TYR A 268 -5.61 -8.87 13.50
N PHE A 269 -5.35 -8.89 12.21
CA PHE A 269 -6.36 -8.77 11.17
C PHE A 269 -6.55 -10.09 10.43
N GLU A 270 -7.77 -10.30 9.96
CA GLU A 270 -8.09 -11.46 9.13
C GLU A 270 -7.47 -11.34 7.73
N GLN A 271 -7.41 -10.13 7.21
CA GLN A 271 -6.76 -9.77 5.96
C GLN A 271 -6.12 -8.38 6.14
N PRO A 272 -5.09 -8.04 5.37
CA PRO A 272 -4.59 -6.67 5.31
C PRO A 272 -5.70 -5.69 4.93
N LEU A 273 -5.59 -4.46 5.42
CA LEU A 273 -6.58 -3.42 5.14
C LEU A 273 -6.63 -3.09 3.65
N GLU A 274 -5.50 -2.99 2.97
CA GLU A 274 -5.48 -2.68 1.53
C GLU A 274 -6.19 -3.75 0.67
N GLN A 275 -6.32 -4.98 1.18
CA GLN A 275 -6.98 -6.09 0.48
C GLN A 275 -8.47 -6.14 0.78
N SER A 276 -8.85 -5.94 2.04
CA SER A 276 -10.25 -5.99 2.48
C SER A 276 -11.01 -4.69 2.18
N HIS A 277 -10.32 -3.54 2.28
CA HIS A 277 -10.89 -2.20 2.12
C HIS A 277 -9.93 -1.28 1.34
N PRO A 278 -9.82 -1.44 0.00
CA PRO A 278 -8.93 -0.64 -0.81
C PRO A 278 -9.15 0.88 -0.65
N GLY A 279 -8.06 1.61 -0.41
CA GLY A 279 -8.06 3.06 -0.20
C GLY A 279 -8.45 3.51 1.22
N ALA A 280 -8.74 2.60 2.14
CA ALA A 280 -8.98 2.91 3.55
C ALA A 280 -7.65 3.00 4.33
N TRP A 281 -7.66 3.75 5.43
CA TRP A 281 -6.60 3.72 6.46
C TRP A 281 -7.18 3.30 7.82
N PHE A 282 -6.32 2.98 8.79
CA PHE A 282 -6.82 2.56 10.10
C PHE A 282 -7.26 3.76 10.95
N ASN A 283 -8.42 3.63 11.60
CA ASN A 283 -8.83 4.49 12.71
C ASN A 283 -8.95 3.64 13.99
N ILE A 284 -8.83 4.27 15.17
CA ILE A 284 -9.02 3.58 16.46
C ILE A 284 -9.99 4.40 17.30
N THR A 285 -10.96 3.70 17.87
CA THR A 285 -11.88 4.28 18.86
C THR A 285 -11.73 3.61 20.21
N TYR A 286 -11.89 4.40 21.26
CA TYR A 286 -11.89 3.94 22.64
C TYR A 286 -13.27 4.20 23.26
N GLU A 287 -13.77 3.23 24.03
CA GLU A 287 -15.06 3.33 24.71
C GLU A 287 -14.93 2.80 26.14
N MET A 288 -15.36 3.58 27.12
CA MET A 288 -15.31 3.24 28.55
C MET A 288 -16.31 4.13 29.31
N ALA A 289 -16.98 3.57 30.33
CA ALA A 289 -17.89 4.32 31.20
C ALA A 289 -18.95 5.16 30.45
N GLY A 290 -19.48 4.62 29.34
CA GLY A 290 -20.48 5.27 28.49
C GLY A 290 -19.98 6.44 27.65
N GLU A 291 -18.68 6.73 27.66
CA GLU A 291 -18.04 7.71 26.78
C GLU A 291 -17.28 7.02 25.66
N LYS A 292 -17.17 7.72 24.53
CA LYS A 292 -16.42 7.26 23.36
C LYS A 292 -15.53 8.37 22.81
N THR A 293 -14.34 8.00 22.37
CA THR A 293 -13.45 8.86 21.58
C THR A 293 -13.05 8.18 20.28
N ASP A 294 -12.82 9.00 19.27
CA ASP A 294 -12.47 8.59 17.92
C ASP A 294 -11.26 9.40 17.47
N ARG A 295 -10.19 8.71 17.07
CA ARG A 295 -8.94 9.37 16.67
C ARG A 295 -9.14 10.28 15.48
N GLU A 296 -9.82 9.86 14.42
CA GLU A 296 -10.03 10.68 13.22
C GLU A 296 -10.92 11.90 13.51
N GLN A 297 -11.97 11.75 14.31
CA GLN A 297 -12.79 12.90 14.72
C GLN A 297 -11.99 13.91 15.54
N LEU A 298 -11.17 13.46 16.50
CA LEU A 298 -10.30 14.34 17.28
C LEU A 298 -9.22 14.98 16.42
N ARG A 299 -8.60 14.20 15.52
CA ARG A 299 -7.59 14.71 14.57
C ARG A 299 -8.12 15.88 13.76
N GLN A 300 -9.40 15.86 13.39
CA GLN A 300 -10.07 16.90 12.61
C GLN A 300 -10.61 18.06 13.46
N SER A 301 -10.65 17.94 14.79
CA SER A 301 -11.28 18.95 15.66
C SER A 301 -10.34 20.10 16.04
N SER A 302 -9.02 19.89 16.06
CA SER A 302 -8.04 20.94 16.38
C SER A 302 -6.66 20.67 15.79
N THR A 303 -5.87 21.74 15.62
CA THR A 303 -4.47 21.64 15.17
C THR A 303 -3.60 20.85 16.16
N LYS A 304 -3.89 20.97 17.47
CA LYS A 304 -3.22 20.22 18.54
C LYS A 304 -3.42 18.72 18.40
N PHE A 305 -4.66 18.28 18.20
CA PHE A 305 -4.94 16.87 17.96
C PHE A 305 -4.41 16.41 16.61
N SER A 306 -4.56 17.21 15.54
CA SER A 306 -4.00 16.89 14.23
C SER A 306 -2.49 16.62 14.27
N LYS A 307 -1.73 17.34 15.10
CA LYS A 307 -0.28 17.15 15.26
C LYS A 307 0.07 15.86 16.02
N ASN A 308 -0.75 15.47 16.98
CA ASN A 308 -0.44 14.37 17.91
C ASN A 308 -1.13 13.05 17.57
N ILE A 309 -2.17 13.07 16.73
CA ILE A 309 -2.91 11.92 16.26
C ILE A 309 -2.60 11.77 14.75
N PRO A 310 -1.46 11.16 14.37
CA PRO A 310 -1.17 10.93 12.97
C PRO A 310 -2.14 9.90 12.38
N GLN A 311 -2.41 10.07 11.09
CA GLN A 311 -3.09 9.08 10.26
C GLN A 311 -2.29 7.76 10.26
N ILE A 312 -2.99 6.62 10.24
CA ILE A 312 -2.38 5.29 10.27
C ILE A 312 -2.55 4.63 8.89
N ASP A 313 -1.69 4.99 7.95
CA ASP A 313 -1.72 4.55 6.55
C ASP A 313 -0.50 3.73 6.11
N LYS A 314 0.52 3.60 6.97
CA LYS A 314 1.78 2.89 6.65
C LYS A 314 1.78 1.39 6.93
N ASP A 315 0.69 0.86 7.46
CA ASP A 315 0.57 -0.53 7.91
C ASP A 315 -0.56 -1.29 7.20
N GLN A 316 -1.16 -0.71 6.14
CA GLN A 316 -2.36 -1.22 5.47
C GLN A 316 -2.14 -2.61 4.84
N GLU A 317 -0.89 -2.95 4.51
CA GLU A 317 -0.46 -4.22 3.92
C GLU A 317 -0.21 -5.33 4.95
N LYS A 318 -0.31 -5.02 6.24
CA LYS A 318 0.08 -5.94 7.32
C LYS A 318 -1.10 -6.69 7.92
N PHE A 319 -0.85 -7.93 8.36
CA PHE A 319 -1.81 -8.74 9.12
C PHE A 319 -1.87 -8.39 10.61
N TYR A 320 -0.95 -7.56 11.07
CA TYR A 320 -0.90 -6.98 12.41
C TYR A 320 0.11 -5.85 12.36
N PHE A 321 -0.07 -4.82 13.18
CA PHE A 321 0.97 -3.83 13.39
C PHE A 321 1.23 -3.63 14.87
N TRP A 322 2.46 -3.26 15.18
CA TRP A 322 2.79 -2.82 16.52
C TRP A 322 2.31 -1.39 16.66
N TYR A 323 1.37 -1.15 17.58
CA TYR A 323 0.96 0.20 17.92
C TYR A 323 1.88 0.73 19.04
N PRO A 324 2.84 1.63 18.73
CA PRO A 324 3.85 2.04 19.69
C PRO A 324 3.28 2.96 20.78
N LYS A 325 2.12 3.58 20.52
CA LYS A 325 1.41 4.38 21.51
C LYS A 325 0.61 3.44 22.39
N VAL A 326 0.86 3.52 23.69
CA VAL A 326 0.12 2.73 24.68
C VAL A 326 -1.07 3.55 25.17
N THR A 327 -2.03 2.91 25.83
CA THR A 327 -3.13 3.67 26.44
C THR A 327 -2.57 4.65 27.48
N ILE A 328 -1.63 4.21 28.31
CA ILE A 328 -0.93 5.05 29.30
C ILE A 328 0.55 4.64 29.33
N ASN A 329 1.50 5.59 29.31
CA ASN A 329 2.94 5.28 29.36
C ASN A 329 3.62 6.00 30.53
N THR A 330 3.72 5.36 31.68
CA THR A 330 4.30 6.00 32.88
C THR A 330 5.80 6.26 32.80
N SER A 331 6.53 5.68 31.83
CA SER A 331 7.99 5.84 31.73
C SER A 331 8.43 6.82 30.64
N ASN A 332 7.69 6.92 29.53
CA ASN A 332 8.16 7.63 28.33
C ASN A 332 7.15 8.65 27.75
N ASN A 333 6.04 8.97 28.42
CA ASN A 333 5.01 9.92 27.93
C ASN A 333 4.41 9.64 26.54
N VAL A 334 4.51 8.41 26.04
CA VAL A 334 3.91 7.99 24.76
C VAL A 334 2.50 7.43 24.98
N ALA A 335 1.53 8.31 25.28
CA ALA A 335 0.11 7.93 25.33
C ALA A 335 -0.60 8.24 24.00
N ASP A 336 -1.69 7.53 23.73
CA ASP A 336 -2.63 7.91 22.68
C ASP A 336 -3.53 9.06 23.16
N TYR A 337 -3.45 10.21 22.50
CA TYR A 337 -4.25 11.40 22.84
C TYR A 337 -5.76 11.16 22.75
N ALA A 338 -6.24 10.26 21.89
CA ALA A 338 -7.66 9.92 21.86
C ALA A 338 -8.09 9.15 23.12
N PHE A 339 -7.19 8.35 23.68
CA PHE A 339 -7.44 7.67 24.94
C PHE A 339 -7.32 8.62 26.14
N LEU A 340 -6.36 9.55 26.13
CA LEU A 340 -6.29 10.60 27.17
C LEU A 340 -7.57 11.44 27.20
N GLU A 341 -8.12 11.78 26.04
CA GLU A 341 -9.39 12.49 25.94
C GLU A 341 -10.56 11.65 26.48
N LEU A 342 -10.53 10.33 26.32
CA LEU A 342 -11.51 9.43 26.93
C LEU A 342 -11.42 9.50 28.46
N LEU A 343 -10.22 9.46 29.03
CA LEU A 343 -10.01 9.60 30.47
C LEU A 343 -10.56 10.94 30.98
N ARG A 344 -10.26 12.05 30.29
CA ARG A 344 -10.77 13.39 30.63
C ARG A 344 -12.31 13.44 30.63
N LYS A 345 -12.96 12.84 29.63
CA LYS A 345 -14.43 12.79 29.54
C LYS A 345 -15.07 11.90 30.60
N THR A 346 -14.38 10.83 30.99
CA THR A 346 -14.89 9.85 31.95
C THR A 346 -14.59 10.22 33.40
N GLN A 347 -13.68 11.16 33.68
CA GLN A 347 -13.15 11.43 35.02
C GLN A 347 -14.20 11.54 36.13
N GLY A 348 -15.31 12.24 35.90
CA GLY A 348 -16.38 12.41 36.89
C GLY A 348 -17.24 11.17 37.13
N LYS A 349 -17.05 10.10 36.35
CA LYS A 349 -17.76 8.82 36.44
C LYS A 349 -16.91 7.71 37.05
N LEU A 350 -15.62 7.98 37.28
CA LEU A 350 -14.67 6.97 37.78
C LEU A 350 -14.66 6.99 39.31
N GLN A 351 -14.70 5.80 39.91
CA GLN A 351 -14.78 5.62 41.35
C GLN A 351 -13.84 4.49 41.79
N ALA A 352 -13.17 4.70 42.91
CA ALA A 352 -12.25 3.72 43.46
C ALA A 352 -12.96 2.43 43.89
N GLY A 353 -12.31 1.29 43.68
CA GLY A 353 -12.85 -0.04 43.91
C GLY A 353 -13.65 -0.61 42.73
N ASN A 354 -14.00 0.21 41.73
CA ASN A 354 -14.71 -0.25 40.55
C ASN A 354 -13.75 -0.75 39.45
N THR A 355 -14.27 -1.60 38.57
CA THR A 355 -13.58 -2.05 37.35
C THR A 355 -14.38 -1.60 36.14
N TYR A 356 -13.69 -1.12 35.11
CA TYR A 356 -14.27 -0.56 33.90
C TYR A 356 -13.79 -1.34 32.68
N ASP A 357 -14.71 -1.72 31.80
CA ASP A 357 -14.37 -2.31 30.51
C ASP A 357 -13.93 -1.21 29.54
N LEU A 358 -12.64 -1.21 29.19
CA LEU A 358 -12.13 -0.43 28.07
C LEU A 358 -12.25 -1.25 26.80
N LYS A 359 -13.17 -0.86 25.92
CA LYS A 359 -13.29 -1.40 24.58
C LYS A 359 -12.44 -0.59 23.61
N VAL A 360 -11.59 -1.29 22.87
CA VAL A 360 -10.78 -0.73 21.77
C VAL A 360 -11.26 -1.36 20.47
N THR A 361 -11.54 -0.52 19.48
CA THR A 361 -11.90 -0.98 18.13
C THR A 361 -10.99 -0.32 17.11
N VAL A 362 -10.37 -1.13 16.27
CA VAL A 362 -9.65 -0.69 15.07
C VAL A 362 -10.59 -0.83 13.88
N TRP A 363 -10.74 0.26 13.13
CA TRP A 363 -11.67 0.39 12.01
C TRP A 363 -10.92 0.53 10.69
N ALA A 364 -11.52 0.03 9.61
CA ALA A 364 -11.30 0.55 8.28
C ALA A 364 -11.97 1.93 8.18
N TYR A 365 -11.20 2.99 7.93
CA TYR A 365 -11.71 4.35 7.76
C TYR A 365 -11.50 4.82 6.34
N LYS A 366 -12.56 5.36 5.73
CA LYS A 366 -12.54 5.88 4.37
C LYS A 366 -13.61 6.96 4.23
N ASP A 367 -13.34 7.97 3.41
CA ASP A 367 -14.31 9.00 3.02
C ASP A 367 -15.03 9.67 4.21
N GLY A 368 -14.30 9.89 5.31
CA GLY A 368 -14.84 10.57 6.49
C GLY A 368 -15.54 9.66 7.51
N ALA A 369 -15.61 8.35 7.27
CA ALA A 369 -16.39 7.42 8.08
C ALA A 369 -15.62 6.16 8.48
N ASN A 370 -15.96 5.62 9.66
CA ASN A 370 -15.61 4.26 10.04
C ASN A 370 -16.51 3.30 9.25
N ILE A 371 -15.91 2.51 8.35
CA ILE A 371 -16.60 1.56 7.46
C ILE A 371 -16.91 0.29 8.24
N ASP A 372 -15.87 -0.44 8.66
CA ASP A 372 -15.99 -1.76 9.29
C ASP A 372 -14.97 -1.96 10.42
N PRO A 373 -15.33 -2.66 11.51
CA PRO A 373 -14.39 -3.02 12.56
C PRO A 373 -13.51 -4.18 12.09
N VAL A 374 -12.21 -3.91 11.96
CA VAL A 374 -11.22 -4.92 11.50
C VAL A 374 -10.52 -5.65 12.65
N ALA A 375 -10.52 -5.07 13.86
CA ALA A 375 -10.14 -5.75 15.08
C ALA A 375 -10.80 -5.11 16.31
N THR A 376 -11.22 -5.94 17.27
CA THR A 376 -11.80 -5.46 18.54
C THR A 376 -11.16 -6.16 19.73
N GLY A 377 -11.06 -5.46 20.86
CA GLY A 377 -10.73 -6.10 22.13
C GLY A 377 -11.21 -5.28 23.30
N THR A 378 -11.44 -5.97 24.42
CA THR A 378 -11.81 -5.35 25.69
C THR A 378 -10.80 -5.74 26.75
N ILE A 379 -10.37 -4.78 27.56
CA ILE A 379 -9.55 -5.00 28.76
C ILE A 379 -10.25 -4.37 29.97
N GLN A 380 -10.22 -5.08 31.09
CA GLN A 380 -10.71 -4.59 32.37
C GLN A 380 -9.67 -3.67 33.02
N LEU A 381 -10.08 -2.46 33.36
CA LEU A 381 -9.28 -1.46 34.06
C LEU A 381 -9.83 -1.22 35.46
N GLU A 382 -9.06 -1.58 36.48
CA GLU A 382 -9.44 -1.47 37.88
C GLU A 382 -8.98 -0.14 38.47
N TYR A 383 -9.90 0.60 39.11
CA TYR A 383 -9.57 1.81 39.85
C TYR A 383 -9.12 1.44 41.26
N THR A 384 -7.80 1.49 41.51
CA THR A 384 -7.19 1.09 42.78
C THR A 384 -7.22 2.22 43.80
N THR A 385 -7.30 1.86 45.08
CA THR A 385 -7.17 2.78 46.23
C THR A 385 -5.71 2.86 46.71
N GLY A 386 -5.28 4.01 47.24
CA GLY A 386 -3.99 4.19 47.93
C GLY A 386 -3.18 5.44 47.51
N GLU A 387 -2.11 5.75 48.26
CA GLU A 387 -1.23 6.94 48.07
C GLU A 387 -0.50 7.00 46.71
N ASN A 388 -0.46 5.89 45.98
CA ASN A 388 0.03 5.78 44.60
C ASN A 388 -1.01 5.13 43.66
N GLY A 389 -2.28 5.13 44.07
CA GLY A 389 -3.37 4.53 43.31
C GLY A 389 -3.76 5.34 42.08
N THR A 390 -4.74 4.83 41.33
CA THR A 390 -5.23 5.37 40.06
C THR A 390 -5.46 6.89 40.08
N ASP A 391 -6.02 7.44 41.16
CA ASP A 391 -6.36 8.86 41.26
C ASP A 391 -5.15 9.78 41.06
N LYS A 392 -4.04 9.48 41.72
CA LYS A 392 -2.80 10.24 41.58
C LYS A 392 -2.23 10.15 40.17
N LEU A 393 -2.31 8.99 39.52
CA LEU A 393 -1.82 8.84 38.15
C LEU A 393 -2.65 9.65 37.15
N LEU A 394 -3.97 9.74 37.35
CA LEU A 394 -4.86 10.44 36.45
C LEU A 394 -4.91 11.95 36.70
N ASN A 395 -4.99 12.35 37.97
CA ASN A 395 -5.43 13.67 38.41
C ASN A 395 -4.37 14.48 39.16
N ASP A 396 -3.12 13.99 39.29
CA ASP A 396 -2.05 14.79 39.90
C ASP A 396 -1.94 16.16 39.19
N PRO A 397 -1.89 17.28 39.95
CA PRO A 397 -1.99 18.62 39.39
C PRO A 397 -0.76 19.06 38.58
N VAL A 398 0.31 18.27 38.56
CA VAL A 398 1.54 18.58 37.82
C VAL A 398 1.84 17.50 36.77
N LYS A 399 1.55 16.24 37.08
CA LYS A 399 1.96 15.07 36.29
C LYS A 399 0.83 14.12 35.96
N GLY A 400 -0.40 14.42 36.38
CA GLY A 400 -1.58 13.63 36.10
C GLY A 400 -1.85 13.63 34.59
N TRP A 401 -2.19 12.46 34.03
CA TRP A 401 -2.42 12.33 32.60
C TRP A 401 -3.53 13.24 32.07
N ILE A 402 -4.59 13.44 32.86
CA ILE A 402 -5.71 14.30 32.50
C ILE A 402 -5.26 15.77 32.57
N THR A 403 -4.55 16.14 33.63
CA THR A 403 -4.00 17.49 33.82
C THR A 403 -3.07 17.87 32.67
N VAL A 404 -2.12 17.00 32.32
CA VAL A 404 -1.18 17.25 31.21
C VAL A 404 -1.91 17.43 29.88
N LEU A 405 -3.00 16.69 29.64
CA LEU A 405 -3.82 16.91 28.45
C LEU A 405 -4.56 18.26 28.52
N GLN A 406 -5.12 18.63 29.67
CA GLN A 406 -5.84 19.89 29.86
C GLN A 406 -4.92 21.09 29.63
N ASP A 407 -3.78 21.13 30.31
CA ASP A 407 -2.77 22.18 30.12
C ASP A 407 -2.37 22.30 28.65
N TYR A 408 -2.11 21.15 28.01
CA TYR A 408 -1.79 21.13 26.59
C TYR A 408 -2.94 21.63 25.71
N LEU A 409 -4.20 21.40 26.06
CA LEU A 409 -5.37 21.84 25.29
C LEU A 409 -5.73 23.31 25.53
N ASP A 410 -5.32 23.90 26.65
CA ASP A 410 -5.59 25.29 27.00
C ASP A 410 -4.56 26.30 26.42
N GLU A 411 -3.33 25.86 26.07
CA GLU A 411 -2.25 26.69 25.47
C GLU A 411 -2.38 27.04 23.98
#